data_AF-A0AAV8ZJV6-F1
#
_entry.id   AF-A0AAV8ZJV6-F1
#
_cell.length_a   1.000
_cell.length_b   1.000
_cell.length_c   1.000
_cell.angle_alpha   90.00
_cell.angle_beta   90.00
_cell.angle_gamma   90.00
#
_symmetry.space_group_name_H-M   'P 1'
#
loop_
_entity.id
_entity.type
_entity.pdbx_description
1 polymer ?
#
loop_
_entity_poly.entity_id
_entity_poly.type
_entity_poly.pdbx_seq_one_letter_code
_entity_poly.pdbx_strand_id
1 'polypeptide(L)' 'MGFQDTLGHIKSQTDAGTQSQAVLDLINRIIPDRASEFSVAVDSSLSSDGKDTFNVIISN' A
#
# COMPACT_ATOMS: atom_id res chain seq x y z
N MET A 1 -25.36 5.08 0.19
CA MET A 1 -24.51 5.06 -1.02
C MET A 1 -23.08 4.87 -0.53
N GLY A 2 -22.46 3.73 -0.82
CA GLY A 2 -21.10 3.44 -0.35
C GLY A 2 -20.07 4.18 -1.21
N PHE A 3 -18.86 4.39 -0.68
CA PHE A 3 -17.73 4.95 -1.44
C PHE A 3 -17.47 4.17 -2.75
N GLN A 4 -17.69 2.85 -2.71
CA GLN A 4 -17.54 1.96 -3.86
C GLN A 4 -18.48 2.30 -5.02
N ASP A 5 -19.68 2.80 -4.73
CA ASP A 5 -20.71 3.11 -5.74
C ASP A 5 -20.45 4.46 -6.45
N THR A 6 -19.58 5.31 -5.90
CA THR A 6 -19.36 6.68 -6.39
C THR A 6 -17.97 6.87 -6.96
N LEU A 7 -16.93 6.67 -6.15
CA LEU A 7 -15.54 6.99 -6.49
C LEU A 7 -14.63 5.75 -6.54
N GLY A 8 -15.15 4.56 -6.23
CA GLY A 8 -14.40 3.31 -6.23
C GLY A 8 -13.68 3.03 -7.56
N HIS A 9 -14.28 3.43 -8.70
CA HIS A 9 -13.70 3.24 -10.03
C HIS A 9 -12.44 4.06 -10.32
N ILE A 10 -12.13 5.07 -9.49
CA ILE A 10 -10.93 5.92 -9.64
C ILE A 10 -9.73 5.30 -8.91
N LYS A 11 -9.96 4.34 -8.00
CA LYS A 11 -8.86 3.67 -7.29
C LYS A 11 -8.00 2.85 -8.24
N SER A 12 -6.73 2.68 -7.86
CA SER A 12 -5.83 1.78 -8.57
C SER A 12 -6.44 0.38 -8.65
N GLN A 13 -6.64 -0.11 -9.87
CA GLN A 13 -7.18 -1.45 -10.12
C GLN A 13 -6.08 -2.52 -10.19
N THR A 14 -4.84 -2.16 -9.84
CA THR A 14 -3.72 -3.09 -9.77
C THR A 14 -3.84 -4.00 -8.55
N ASP A 15 -3.38 -5.23 -8.68
CA ASP A 15 -3.41 -6.19 -7.57
C ASP A 15 -2.41 -5.80 -6.45
N ALA A 16 -2.62 -6.38 -5.26
CA ALA A 16 -1.83 -6.12 -4.07
C ALA A 16 -0.32 -6.40 -4.27
N GLY A 17 0.03 -7.39 -5.08
CA GLY A 17 1.43 -7.74 -5.38
C GLY A 17 2.10 -6.63 -6.19
N THR A 18 1.45 -6.18 -7.26
CA THR A 18 1.94 -5.07 -8.09
C THR A 18 2.12 -3.78 -7.26
N GLN A 19 1.16 -3.47 -6.39
CA GLN A 19 1.25 -2.28 -5.53
C GLN A 19 2.39 -2.39 -4.51
N SER A 20 2.54 -3.55 -3.86
CA SER A 20 3.62 -3.79 -2.89
C SER A 20 4.99 -3.68 -3.55
N GLN A 21 5.15 -4.25 -4.76
CA GLN A 21 6.40 -4.16 -5.52
C GLN A 21 6.73 -2.71 -5.92
N ALA A 22 5.74 -1.95 -6.37
CA ALA A 22 5.96 -0.54 -6.74
C ALA A 22 6.47 0.31 -5.56
N VAL A 23 6.01 0.03 -4.34
CA VAL A 23 6.51 0.70 -3.14
C VAL A 23 7.91 0.22 -2.78
N LEU A 24 8.22 -1.08 -2.89
CA LEU A 24 9.57 -1.59 -2.66
C LEU A 24 10.58 -0.98 -3.65
N ASP A 25 10.21 -0.86 -4.93
CA ASP A 25 11.04 -0.23 -5.95
C ASP A 25 11.27 1.27 -5.65
N LEU A 26 10.24 1.95 -5.13
CA LEU A 26 10.34 3.33 -4.67
C LEU A 26 11.32 3.47 -3.50
N ILE A 27 11.21 2.61 -2.48
CA ILE A 27 12.11 2.60 -1.32
C ILE A 27 13.55 2.37 -1.80
N ASN A 28 13.77 1.39 -2.66
CA ASN A 28 15.09 1.08 -3.22
C ASN A 28 15.69 2.25 -4.01
N ARG A 29 14.86 3.06 -4.69
CA ARG A 29 15.31 4.26 -5.39
C ARG A 29 15.68 5.41 -4.45
N ILE A 30 14.98 5.57 -3.33
CA ILE A 30 15.19 6.69 -2.39
C ILE A 30 16.33 6.40 -1.42
N ILE A 31 16.40 5.18 -0.88
CA ILE A 31 17.34 4.76 0.16
C ILE A 31 17.89 3.35 -0.13
N PRO A 32 18.67 3.17 -1.21
CA PRO A 32 19.14 1.85 -1.65
C PRO A 32 19.86 1.06 -0.56
N ASP A 33 20.72 1.72 0.22
CA ASP A 33 21.54 1.07 1.26
C ASP A 33 20.73 0.51 2.44
N ARG A 34 19.49 1.00 2.63
CA ARG A 34 18.60 0.62 3.74
C ARG A 34 17.31 -0.03 3.28
N ALA A 35 17.13 -0.23 1.97
CA ALA A 35 15.89 -0.73 1.42
C ALA A 35 15.50 -2.11 1.97
N SER A 36 16.51 -2.94 2.30
CA SER A 36 16.33 -4.25 2.92
C SER A 36 15.79 -4.21 4.35
N GLU A 37 15.76 -3.05 5.01
CA GLU A 37 15.17 -2.89 6.34
C GLU A 37 13.64 -2.78 6.31
N PHE A 38 13.04 -2.63 5.12
CA PHE A 38 11.60 -2.41 4.95
C PHE A 38 10.91 -3.64 4.37
N SER A 39 9.73 -3.92 4.91
CA SER A 39 8.76 -4.86 4.34
C SER A 39 7.46 -4.11 4.06
N VAL A 40 6.84 -4.39 2.91
CA VAL A 40 5.62 -3.74 2.47
C VAL A 40 4.57 -4.80 2.18
N ALA A 41 3.36 -4.59 2.72
CA ALA A 41 2.20 -5.42 2.42
C ALA A 41 0.98 -4.53 2.20
N VAL A 42 0.17 -4.87 1.20
CA VAL A 42 -1.15 -4.28 0.98
C VAL A 42 -2.19 -5.19 1.62
N ASP A 43 -2.89 -4.67 2.62
CA ASP A 43 -3.91 -5.37 3.39
C ASP A 43 -5.27 -4.69 3.21
N SER A 44 -6.23 -5.40 2.61
CA SER A 44 -7.58 -4.90 2.37
C SER A 44 -8.41 -4.77 3.65
N SER A 45 -8.00 -5.41 4.74
CA SER A 45 -8.65 -5.32 6.04
C SER A 45 -8.19 -4.11 6.88
N LEU A 46 -7.17 -3.38 6.41
CA LEU A 46 -6.60 -2.22 7.12
C LEU A 46 -7.56 -1.05 7.26
N SER A 47 -8.57 -0.95 6.38
CA SER A 47 -9.55 0.14 6.36
C SER A 47 -10.95 -0.41 6.04
N SER A 48 -11.94 -0.04 6.85
CA SER A 48 -13.34 -0.45 6.67
C SER A 48 -14.12 0.45 5.71
N ASP A 49 -13.66 1.68 5.48
CA ASP A 49 -14.49 2.75 4.91
C ASP A 49 -14.07 3.14 3.49
N GLY A 50 -13.22 2.34 2.86
CA GLY A 50 -12.70 2.61 1.51
C GLY A 50 -11.75 3.81 1.45
N LYS A 51 -11.36 4.39 2.59
CA LYS A 51 -10.32 5.43 2.68
C LYS A 51 -8.93 4.80 2.62
N ASP A 52 -8.01 5.47 1.94
CA ASP A 52 -6.61 5.03 1.93
C ASP A 52 -6.03 5.19 3.33
N THR A 53 -5.38 4.14 3.81
CA THR A 53 -4.86 4.04 5.18
C THR A 53 -3.52 3.34 5.11
N PHE A 54 -2.59 3.77 5.97
CA PHE A 54 -1.30 3.11 6.14
C PHE A 54 -1.05 2.87 7.63
N ASN A 55 -0.22 1.88 7.92
CA ASN A 55 0.25 1.59 9.26
C ASN A 55 1.75 1.26 9.21
N VAL A 56 2.49 1.67 10.24
CA VAL A 56 3.92 1.38 10.38
C VAL A 56 4.10 0.49 11.60
N ILE A 57 4.58 -0.73 11.36
CA ILE A 57 4.86 -1.71 12.41
C ILE A 57 6.36 -1.83 12.56
N ILE A 58 6.87 -1.55 13.76
CA ILE A 58 8.29 -1.70 14.10
C ILE A 58 8.48 -3.10 14.69
N SER A 59 9.27 -3.93 14.01
CA SER A 59 9.69 -5.23 14.53
C SER A 59 11.08 -5.07 15.15
N ASN A 60 11.20 -5.40 16.44
CA ASN A 60 12.50 -5.43 17.15
C ASN A 60 13.19 -6.78 16.97
#